data_AF-A0A3M0LPH0-F1
#
_entry.id   AF-A0A3M0LPH0-F1
#
_cell.length_a   1.000
_cell.length_b   1.000
_cell.length_c   1.000
_cell.angle_alpha   90.00
_cell.angle_beta   90.00
_cell.angle_gamma   90.00
#
_symmetry.space_group_name_H-M   'P 1'
#
loop_
_entity.id
_entity.type
_entity.pdbx_description
1 polymer ?
#
loop_
_entity_poly.entity_id
_entity_poly.type
_entity_poly.pdbx_seq_one_letter_code
_entity_poly.pdbx_strand_id
1 'polypeptide(L)'
;MSEQQPFPSIPTLAPVTFRNARGGNNRAEYHPFPQATIREICKAHRTYGRDGPYFRGLLKADLSAEAVVPADLKYLFSCLLNPTEYILWVTAWKQLLQDALPGLLNNVNTRVDAQGNPITLEHLAGEGQWTEATDQVVIPAQCLHVVRETALTAFFSMQTQGPVILYLKIRQDQRESFTDFVERLSRATEAQIKNEMAREHILTEIAFSNSNDLCRAAILSLPINPKPIF
;
A
#
# COMPACT_ATOMS: atom_id res chain seq x y z
N MET A 1 -13.02 -42.07 16.90
CA MET A 1 -13.84 -40.87 17.15
C MET A 1 -12.89 -39.72 17.32
N SER A 2 -12.83 -38.85 16.30
CA SER A 2 -11.90 -37.74 16.22
C SER A 2 -12.54 -36.53 16.89
N GLU A 3 -12.03 -36.13 18.05
CA GLU A 3 -12.39 -34.85 18.68
C GLU A 3 -11.57 -33.73 18.03
N GLN A 4 -12.29 -32.83 17.35
CA GLN A 4 -11.74 -31.58 16.82
C GLN A 4 -11.37 -30.66 17.98
N GLN A 5 -10.07 -30.38 18.14
CA GLN A 5 -9.61 -29.26 18.95
C GLN A 5 -10.11 -27.93 18.34
N PRO A 6 -10.70 -27.02 19.13
CA PRO A 6 -11.05 -25.70 18.65
C PRO A 6 -9.77 -24.90 18.41
N PHE A 7 -9.72 -24.20 17.27
CA PHE A 7 -8.69 -23.23 16.93
C PHE A 7 -8.51 -22.22 18.09
N PRO A 8 -7.28 -21.83 18.45
CA PRO A 8 -7.10 -20.75 19.40
C PRO A 8 -7.67 -19.46 18.81
N SER A 9 -8.64 -18.88 19.50
CA SER A 9 -9.23 -17.58 19.18
C SER A 9 -8.12 -16.55 19.00
N ILE A 10 -8.12 -15.89 17.85
CA ILE A 10 -7.21 -14.76 17.56
C ILE A 10 -7.48 -13.69 18.63
N PRO A 11 -6.48 -13.28 19.43
CA PRO A 11 -6.66 -12.14 20.31
C PRO A 11 -6.68 -10.88 19.44
N THR A 12 -7.90 -10.37 19.17
CA THR A 12 -8.11 -9.00 18.71
C THR A 12 -7.67 -8.08 19.83
N LEU A 13 -6.52 -7.41 19.67
CA LEU A 13 -6.06 -6.40 20.61
C LEU A 13 -5.94 -5.07 19.85
N ALA A 14 -7.00 -4.30 20.04
CA ALA A 14 -7.36 -3.04 19.40
C ALA A 14 -6.29 -1.94 19.57
N PRO A 15 -5.97 -1.18 18.51
CA PRO A 15 -5.66 0.25 18.61
C PRO A 15 -6.81 1.13 19.21
N VAL A 16 -6.75 2.46 19.05
CA VAL A 16 -7.44 3.47 19.90
C VAL A 16 -8.95 3.23 20.13
N THR A 17 -9.35 2.95 21.38
CA THR A 17 -10.78 2.92 21.77
C THR A 17 -11.34 4.32 22.05
N PHE A 18 -12.34 4.75 21.27
CA PHE A 18 -13.17 5.91 21.62
C PHE A 18 -14.14 5.53 22.74
N ARG A 19 -13.78 5.84 23.99
CA ARG A 19 -14.69 5.65 25.13
C ARG A 19 -15.61 6.87 25.25
N ASN A 20 -16.88 6.71 24.87
CA ASN A 20 -17.92 7.70 25.19
C ASN A 20 -18.20 7.67 26.70
N ALA A 21 -17.40 8.41 27.48
CA ALA A 21 -17.73 8.70 28.86
C ALA A 21 -18.86 9.73 28.88
N ARG A 22 -20.00 9.37 29.48
CA ARG A 22 -21.09 10.29 29.81
C ARG A 22 -20.53 11.32 30.80
N GLY A 23 -19.94 12.40 30.29
CA GLY A 23 -19.28 13.41 31.11
C GLY A 23 -18.12 14.12 30.40
N GLY A 24 -18.41 14.82 29.30
CA GLY A 24 -17.76 16.11 28.98
C GLY A 24 -16.25 16.18 28.70
N ASN A 25 -15.51 15.10 28.52
CA ASN A 25 -14.13 15.21 28.02
C ASN A 25 -13.67 13.93 27.29
N ASN A 26 -13.81 13.93 25.96
CA ASN A 26 -13.27 12.88 25.09
C ASN A 26 -11.75 13.06 24.99
N ARG A 27 -10.99 12.61 25.99
CA ARG A 27 -9.55 12.45 25.85
C ARG A 27 -9.29 11.15 25.07
N ALA A 28 -8.84 11.28 23.83
CA ALA A 28 -8.28 10.15 23.09
C ALA A 28 -7.01 9.70 23.83
N GLU A 29 -7.01 8.48 24.39
CA GLU A 29 -5.83 7.87 24.98
C GLU A 29 -5.00 7.20 23.88
N TYR A 30 -3.73 7.59 23.78
CA TYR A 30 -2.80 6.98 22.83
C TYR A 30 -2.40 5.58 23.32
N HIS A 31 -2.55 4.59 22.43
CA HIS A 31 -2.01 3.25 22.62
C HIS A 31 -1.03 2.93 21.48
N PRO A 32 0.24 2.63 21.78
CA PRO A 32 1.23 2.34 20.76
C PRO A 32 0.86 1.12 19.92
N PHE A 33 1.26 1.14 18.65
CA PHE A 33 1.09 -0.01 17.76
C PHE A 33 1.77 -1.27 18.35
N PRO A 34 1.09 -2.42 18.44
CA PRO A 34 1.60 -3.56 19.19
C PRO A 34 2.92 -4.10 18.62
N GLN A 35 3.95 -4.20 19.46
CA GLN A 35 5.28 -4.70 19.08
C GLN A 35 5.26 -6.13 18.52
N ALA A 36 4.31 -6.96 18.96
CA ALA A 36 4.13 -8.30 18.41
C ALA A 36 3.70 -8.25 16.93
N THR A 37 2.73 -7.38 16.61
CA THR A 37 2.25 -7.15 15.24
C THR A 37 3.36 -6.62 14.35
N ILE A 38 4.17 -5.67 14.82
CA ILE A 38 5.33 -5.14 14.05
C ILE A 38 6.30 -6.28 13.70
N ARG A 39 6.65 -7.13 14.66
CA ARG A 39 7.54 -8.28 14.42
C ARG A 39 6.95 -9.25 13.40
N GLU A 40 5.65 -9.50 13.46
CA GLU A 40 4.95 -10.38 12.51
C GLU A 40 4.96 -9.80 11.09
N ILE A 41 4.62 -8.51 10.94
CA ILE A 41 4.67 -7.79 9.66
C ILE A 41 6.10 -7.80 9.09
N CYS A 42 7.12 -7.50 9.90
CA CYS A 42 8.52 -7.55 9.47
C CYS A 42 8.95 -8.96 9.05
N LYS A 43 8.50 -9.99 9.76
CA LYS A 43 8.77 -11.40 9.40
C LYS A 43 8.10 -11.75 8.08
N ALA A 44 6.84 -11.36 7.89
CA ALA A 44 6.10 -11.58 6.65
C ALA A 44 6.77 -10.85 5.47
N HIS A 45 7.21 -9.60 5.66
CA HIS A 45 7.95 -8.83 4.65
C HIS A 45 9.23 -9.55 4.21
N ARG A 46 10.02 -10.07 5.16
CA ARG A 46 11.26 -10.82 4.86
C ARG A 46 11.01 -12.16 4.17
N THR A 47 9.89 -12.80 4.47
CA THR A 47 9.58 -14.16 3.98
C THR A 47 8.91 -14.13 2.60
N TYR A 48 7.97 -13.21 2.39
CA TYR A 48 7.11 -13.16 1.21
C TYR A 48 7.38 -11.96 0.29
N GLY A 49 8.21 -11.01 0.73
CA GLY A 49 8.53 -9.79 -0.02
C GLY A 49 7.41 -8.73 0.03
N ARG A 50 7.77 -7.51 -0.40
CA ARG A 50 6.88 -6.33 -0.44
C ARG A 50 5.62 -6.55 -1.29
N ASP A 51 5.77 -7.23 -2.41
CA ASP A 51 4.68 -7.44 -3.37
C ASP A 51 3.90 -8.74 -3.12
N GLY A 52 4.32 -9.56 -2.16
CA GLY A 52 3.68 -10.84 -1.86
C GLY A 52 2.23 -10.65 -1.35
N PRO A 53 1.25 -11.38 -1.90
CA PRO A 53 -0.17 -11.18 -1.57
C PRO A 53 -0.47 -11.38 -0.08
N TYR A 54 0.21 -12.32 0.58
CA TYR A 54 0.09 -12.54 2.02
C TYR A 54 0.52 -11.30 2.83
N PHE A 55 1.71 -10.77 2.55
CA PHE A 55 2.22 -9.60 3.26
C PHE A 55 1.37 -8.36 2.97
N ARG A 56 0.92 -8.16 1.73
CA ARG A 56 0.00 -7.07 1.36
C ARG A 56 -1.31 -7.17 2.13
N GLY A 57 -1.89 -8.37 2.22
CA GLY A 57 -3.12 -8.62 2.98
C GLY A 57 -2.94 -8.37 4.48
N LEU A 58 -1.87 -8.91 5.07
CA LEU A 58 -1.53 -8.75 6.48
C LEU A 58 -1.34 -7.27 6.86
N LEU A 59 -0.48 -6.55 6.13
CA LEU A 59 -0.19 -5.14 6.40
C LEU A 59 -1.46 -4.28 6.32
N LYS A 60 -2.31 -4.52 5.32
CA LYS A 60 -3.59 -3.81 5.19
C LYS A 60 -4.53 -4.13 6.34
N ALA A 61 -4.67 -5.40 6.72
CA ALA A 61 -5.55 -5.82 7.80
C ALA A 61 -5.13 -5.21 9.15
N ASP A 62 -3.84 -5.28 9.48
CA ASP A 62 -3.31 -4.75 10.74
C ASP A 62 -3.43 -3.23 10.84
N LEU A 63 -3.28 -2.53 9.71
CA LEU A 63 -3.50 -1.08 9.67
C LEU A 63 -4.98 -0.69 9.57
N SER A 64 -5.87 -1.62 9.22
CA SER A 64 -7.32 -1.35 9.12
C SER A 64 -8.00 -1.24 10.48
N ALA A 65 -7.41 -1.81 11.54
CA ALA A 65 -8.10 -2.06 12.80
C ALA A 65 -8.45 -0.79 13.61
N GLU A 66 -7.75 0.35 13.47
CA GLU A 66 -8.09 1.61 14.15
C GLU A 66 -7.23 2.78 13.64
N ALA A 67 -7.40 3.95 14.24
CA ALA A 67 -6.79 5.22 13.87
C ALA A 67 -5.27 5.27 14.20
N VAL A 68 -4.44 4.61 13.37
CA VAL A 68 -2.97 4.62 13.46
C VAL A 68 -2.45 6.03 13.18
N VAL A 69 -1.67 6.58 14.10
CA VAL A 69 -1.11 7.95 14.00
C VAL A 69 0.16 7.98 13.12
N PRO A 70 0.53 9.15 12.56
CA PRO A 70 1.72 9.28 11.71
C PRO A 70 3.02 8.74 12.32
N ALA A 71 3.24 8.92 13.64
CA ALA A 71 4.43 8.44 14.34
C ALA A 71 4.54 6.90 14.30
N ASP A 72 3.43 6.20 14.53
CA ASP A 72 3.40 4.73 14.50
C ASP A 72 3.66 4.20 13.09
N LEU A 73 3.12 4.87 12.05
CA LEU A 73 3.40 4.53 10.66
C LEU A 73 4.89 4.71 10.35
N LYS A 74 5.48 5.87 10.69
CA LYS A 74 6.91 6.12 10.51
C LYS A 74 7.76 5.06 11.19
N TYR A 75 7.43 4.68 12.43
CA TYR A 75 8.12 3.63 13.15
C TYR A 75 7.99 2.27 12.44
N LEU A 76 6.78 1.86 12.07
CA LEU A 76 6.55 0.61 11.35
C LEU A 76 7.33 0.55 10.03
N PHE A 77 7.24 1.57 9.19
CA PHE A 77 7.93 1.60 7.90
C PHE A 77 9.44 1.70 8.03
N SER A 78 9.96 2.34 9.10
CA SER A 78 11.40 2.30 9.40
C SER A 78 11.91 0.89 9.72
N CYS A 79 11.04 0.00 10.21
CA CYS A 79 11.38 -1.41 10.46
C CYS A 79 11.29 -2.28 9.19
N LEU A 80 10.57 -1.82 8.17
CA LEU A 80 10.36 -2.55 6.91
C LEU A 80 11.35 -2.15 5.81
N LEU A 81 11.83 -0.91 5.86
CA LEU A 81 12.66 -0.30 4.82
C LEU A 81 14.09 -0.11 5.31
N ASN A 82 15.05 -0.17 4.38
CA ASN A 82 16.39 0.33 4.69
C ASN A 82 16.41 1.88 4.74
N PRO A 83 17.47 2.53 5.25
CA PRO A 83 17.50 3.98 5.41
C PRO A 83 17.22 4.78 4.12
N THR A 84 17.74 4.34 2.97
CA THR A 84 17.53 5.02 1.69
C THR A 84 16.10 4.86 1.20
N GLU A 85 15.56 3.63 1.28
CA GLU A 85 14.17 3.39 0.95
C GLU A 85 13.22 4.17 1.85
N TYR A 86 13.53 4.28 3.15
CA TYR A 86 12.73 5.05 4.09
C TYR A 86 12.66 6.54 3.72
N ILE A 87 13.78 7.15 3.32
CA ILE A 87 13.80 8.55 2.84
C ILE A 87 12.92 8.72 1.59
N LEU A 88 13.03 7.80 0.63
CA LEU A 88 12.21 7.81 -0.57
C LEU A 88 10.72 7.65 -0.25
N TRP A 89 10.41 6.75 0.69
CA TRP A 89 9.06 6.52 1.17
C TRP A 89 8.47 7.77 1.81
N VAL A 90 9.17 8.39 2.77
CA VAL A 90 8.72 9.63 3.43
C VAL A 90 8.48 10.73 2.40
N THR A 91 9.38 10.86 1.42
CA THR A 91 9.25 11.88 0.36
C THR A 91 8.01 11.65 -0.50
N ALA A 92 7.80 10.42 -0.98
CA ALA A 92 6.62 10.06 -1.77
C ALA A 92 5.32 10.19 -0.97
N TRP A 93 5.33 9.77 0.29
CA TRP A 93 4.18 9.88 1.17
C TRP A 93 3.78 11.33 1.44
N LYS A 94 4.75 12.21 1.72
CA LYS A 94 4.49 13.65 1.89
C LYS A 94 3.90 14.29 0.64
N GLN A 95 4.33 13.89 -0.55
CA GLN A 95 3.73 14.37 -1.79
C GLN A 95 2.25 13.97 -1.89
N LEU A 96 1.93 12.70 -1.60
CA LEU A 96 0.54 12.23 -1.61
C LEU A 96 -0.33 12.94 -0.55
N LEU A 97 0.22 13.22 0.63
CA LEU A 97 -0.45 14.00 1.66
C LEU A 97 -0.71 15.44 1.20
N GLN A 98 0.26 16.07 0.54
CA GLN A 98 0.13 17.42 -0.01
C GLN A 98 -0.96 17.48 -1.08
N ASP A 99 -1.04 16.47 -1.95
CA ASP A 99 -2.08 16.38 -2.99
C ASP A 99 -3.48 16.14 -2.39
N ALA A 100 -3.57 15.40 -1.28
CA ALA A 100 -4.84 15.13 -0.58
C ALA A 100 -5.31 16.28 0.32
N LEU A 101 -4.41 17.15 0.78
CA LEU A 101 -4.69 18.21 1.75
C LEU A 101 -5.83 19.16 1.32
N PRO A 102 -5.91 19.69 0.09
CA PRO A 102 -7.03 20.52 -0.34
C PRO A 102 -8.39 19.84 -0.19
N GLY A 103 -8.46 18.53 -0.47
CA GLY A 103 -9.68 17.74 -0.30
C GLY A 103 -10.11 17.62 1.16
N LEU A 104 -9.16 17.46 2.08
CA LEU A 104 -9.41 17.44 3.51
C LEU A 104 -9.85 18.82 4.04
N LEU A 105 -9.26 19.91 3.55
CA LEU A 105 -9.61 21.27 3.98
C LEU A 105 -10.99 21.74 3.49
N ASN A 106 -11.47 21.19 2.37
CA ASN A 106 -12.80 21.49 1.85
C ASN A 106 -13.94 20.78 2.61
N ASN A 107 -13.63 19.84 3.50
CA ASN A 107 -14.61 19.07 4.24
C ASN A 107 -14.67 19.50 5.71
N VAL A 108 -15.88 19.83 6.18
CA VAL A 108 -16.12 20.37 7.53
C VAL A 108 -15.65 19.42 8.64
N ASN A 109 -15.68 18.10 8.39
CA ASN A 109 -15.29 17.08 9.37
C ASN A 109 -13.77 16.84 9.43
N THR A 110 -13.00 17.41 8.50
CA THR A 110 -11.55 17.17 8.38
C THR A 110 -10.70 18.43 8.32
N ARG A 111 -11.32 19.60 8.14
CA ARG A 111 -10.60 20.88 8.00
C ARG A 111 -9.92 21.36 9.30
N VAL A 112 -10.37 20.89 10.46
CA VAL A 112 -9.82 21.23 11.77
C VAL A 112 -9.59 19.98 12.61
N ASP A 113 -8.64 20.05 13.54
CA ASP A 113 -8.40 19.03 14.54
C ASP A 113 -9.43 19.07 15.69
N ALA A 114 -9.28 18.17 16.66
CA ALA A 114 -10.15 18.09 17.83
C ALA A 114 -10.13 19.36 18.73
N GLN A 115 -9.15 20.26 18.56
CA GLN A 115 -9.06 21.54 19.27
C GLN A 115 -9.52 22.73 18.42
N GLY A 116 -9.92 22.49 17.18
CA GLY A 116 -10.38 23.53 16.26
C GLY A 116 -9.26 24.23 15.50
N ASN A 117 -8.02 23.74 15.55
CA ASN A 117 -6.94 24.28 14.73
C ASN A 117 -7.03 23.71 13.31
N PRO A 118 -6.70 24.50 12.26
CA PRO A 118 -6.65 24.00 10.90
C PRO A 118 -5.68 22.83 10.73
N ILE A 119 -6.09 21.81 9.98
CA ILE A 119 -5.19 20.72 9.60
C ILE A 119 -4.11 21.25 8.64
N THR A 120 -2.86 20.88 8.89
CA THR A 120 -1.71 21.25 8.05
C THR A 120 -1.00 20.00 7.53
N LEU A 121 -0.12 20.17 6.55
CA LEU A 121 0.72 19.08 6.06
C LEU A 121 1.61 18.52 7.18
N GLU A 122 2.21 19.39 8.01
CA GLU A 122 3.04 18.98 9.15
C GLU A 122 2.25 18.14 10.16
N HIS A 123 0.98 18.48 10.38
CA HIS A 123 0.09 17.72 11.25
C HIS A 123 -0.15 16.30 10.70
N LEU A 124 -0.50 16.19 9.42
CA LEU A 124 -0.74 14.90 8.76
C LEU A 124 0.53 14.05 8.60
N ALA A 125 1.68 14.70 8.45
CA ALA A 125 2.98 14.05 8.34
C ALA A 125 3.62 13.76 9.70
N GLY A 126 3.08 14.25 10.82
CA GLY A 126 3.68 14.14 12.15
C GLY A 126 5.07 14.77 12.20
N GLU A 127 5.16 16.05 11.81
CA GLU A 127 6.38 16.85 11.79
C GLU A 127 6.24 18.10 12.68
N GLY A 128 7.33 18.83 12.91
CA GLY A 128 7.31 20.02 13.75
C GLY A 128 6.85 19.70 15.17
N GLN A 129 5.85 20.43 15.66
CA GLN A 129 5.27 20.22 17.00
C GLN A 129 4.48 18.91 17.13
N TRP A 130 4.16 18.24 16.02
CA TRP A 130 3.41 16.97 16.03
C TRP A 130 4.34 15.76 15.85
N THR A 131 5.57 15.83 16.33
CA THR A 131 6.54 14.72 16.17
C THR A 131 6.17 13.54 17.08
N GLU A 132 5.70 13.83 18.30
CA GLU A 132 5.31 12.80 19.26
C GLU A 132 3.90 12.28 18.99
N ALA A 133 3.70 10.98 19.22
CA ALA A 133 2.40 10.34 18.97
C ALA A 133 1.26 10.92 19.84
N THR A 134 1.59 11.41 21.04
CA THR A 134 0.64 12.05 21.95
C THR A 134 0.09 13.37 21.41
N ASP A 135 0.86 14.06 20.56
CA ASP A 135 0.43 15.32 19.94
C ASP A 135 -0.42 15.07 18.68
N GLN A 136 -0.43 13.84 18.16
CA GLN A 136 -1.13 13.43 16.94
C GLN A 136 -2.51 12.83 17.19
N VAL A 137 -2.86 12.50 18.45
CA VAL A 137 -4.18 11.93 18.81
C VAL A 137 -5.36 12.85 18.50
N VAL A 138 -5.06 14.12 18.25
CA VAL A 138 -6.04 15.16 17.97
C VAL A 138 -6.44 15.21 16.50
N ILE A 139 -5.71 14.49 15.63
CA ILE A 139 -6.02 14.35 14.21
C ILE A 139 -7.38 13.62 14.08
N PRO A 140 -8.33 14.16 13.30
CA PRO A 140 -9.62 13.49 13.07
C PRO A 140 -9.44 12.11 12.45
N ALA A 141 -10.30 11.16 12.82
CA ALA A 141 -10.23 9.77 12.32
C ALA A 141 -10.25 9.68 10.78
N GLN A 142 -11.01 10.56 10.12
CA GLN A 142 -11.05 10.64 8.65
C GLN A 142 -9.73 11.14 8.05
N CYS A 143 -9.02 12.04 8.74
CA CYS A 143 -7.67 12.45 8.35
C CYS A 143 -6.69 11.29 8.54
N LEU A 144 -6.77 10.56 9.67
CA LEU A 144 -5.94 9.38 9.93
C LEU A 144 -6.15 8.26 8.89
N HIS A 145 -7.38 8.11 8.39
CA HIS A 145 -7.64 7.23 7.25
C HIS A 145 -6.85 7.65 6.00
N VAL A 146 -6.87 8.93 5.62
CA VAL A 146 -6.10 9.43 4.46
C VAL A 146 -4.59 9.29 4.68
N VAL A 147 -4.12 9.60 5.89
CA VAL A 147 -2.71 9.42 6.30
C VAL A 147 -2.25 7.98 6.08
N ARG A 148 -3.06 7.00 6.50
CA ARG A 148 -2.78 5.58 6.31
C ARG A 148 -2.83 5.15 4.85
N GLU A 149 -3.87 5.53 4.10
CA GLU A 149 -4.03 5.12 2.70
C GLU A 149 -2.91 5.68 1.82
N THR A 150 -2.51 6.93 2.05
CA THR A 150 -1.37 7.55 1.34
C THR A 150 -0.05 6.89 1.73
N ALA A 151 0.14 6.50 2.99
CA ALA A 151 1.32 5.76 3.45
C ALA A 151 1.47 4.40 2.77
N LEU A 152 0.37 3.62 2.72
CA LEU A 152 0.28 2.34 2.04
C LEU A 152 0.52 2.50 0.53
N THR A 153 -0.11 3.51 -0.08
CA THR A 153 0.05 3.83 -1.49
C THR A 153 1.50 4.16 -1.81
N ALA A 154 2.15 5.03 -1.04
CA ALA A 154 3.56 5.35 -1.20
C ALA A 154 4.43 4.08 -1.10
N PHE A 155 4.21 3.26 -0.07
CA PHE A 155 5.01 2.07 0.19
C PHE A 155 4.91 1.04 -0.95
N PHE A 156 3.71 0.77 -1.45
CA PHE A 156 3.52 -0.19 -2.55
C PHE A 156 3.83 0.38 -3.93
N SER A 157 3.87 1.71 -4.08
CA SER A 157 4.25 2.37 -5.33
C SER A 157 5.76 2.57 -5.46
N MET A 158 6.51 2.45 -4.36
CA MET A 158 7.97 2.37 -4.41
C MET A 158 8.38 1.12 -5.16
N GLN A 159 8.57 1.26 -6.47
CA GLN A 159 9.22 0.28 -7.31
C GLN A 159 10.45 -0.23 -6.57
N THR A 160 10.51 -1.54 -6.36
CA THR A 160 11.76 -2.21 -6.03
C THR A 160 12.73 -1.80 -7.12
N GLN A 161 13.68 -0.92 -6.81
CA GLN A 161 14.77 -0.52 -7.69
C GLN A 161 15.73 -1.72 -7.85
N GLY A 162 15.20 -2.84 -8.36
CA GLY A 162 16.01 -3.75 -9.14
C GLY A 162 16.43 -3.02 -10.42
N PRO A 163 17.44 -3.52 -11.14
CA PRO A 163 17.80 -2.94 -12.43
C PRO A 163 16.53 -2.81 -13.27
N VAL A 164 16.22 -1.58 -13.69
CA VAL A 164 15.10 -1.30 -14.58
C VAL A 164 15.40 -2.01 -15.90
N ILE A 165 14.93 -3.24 -16.05
CA ILE A 165 15.04 -3.98 -17.30
C ILE A 165 14.15 -3.23 -18.29
N LEU A 166 14.78 -2.62 -19.29
CA LEU A 166 14.08 -1.97 -20.40
C LEU A 166 13.00 -2.92 -20.93
N TYR A 167 11.74 -2.48 -21.02
CA TYR A 167 10.65 -3.39 -21.42
C TYR A 167 10.92 -4.06 -22.78
N LEU A 168 11.65 -3.39 -23.68
CA LEU A 168 12.09 -3.92 -24.98
C LEU A 168 13.01 -5.14 -24.89
N LYS A 169 13.71 -5.33 -23.76
CA LYS A 169 14.64 -6.45 -23.54
C LYS A 169 13.97 -7.66 -22.89
N ILE A 170 12.73 -7.53 -22.42
CA ILE A 170 12.01 -8.64 -21.80
C ILE A 170 11.57 -9.62 -22.89
N ARG A 171 12.09 -10.84 -22.82
CA ARG A 171 11.70 -11.96 -23.68
C ARG A 171 11.15 -13.10 -22.84
N GLN A 172 10.26 -13.89 -23.43
CA GLN A 172 9.76 -15.11 -22.82
C GLN A 172 10.82 -16.20 -22.94
N ASP A 173 11.21 -16.81 -21.82
CA ASP A 173 12.13 -17.94 -21.86
C ASP A 173 11.45 -19.22 -22.39
N GLN A 174 12.23 -20.18 -22.87
CA GLN A 174 11.71 -21.43 -23.45
C GLN A 174 10.87 -22.25 -22.46
N ARG A 175 11.15 -22.13 -21.16
CA ARG A 175 10.47 -22.86 -20.07
C ARG A 175 9.50 -21.99 -19.28
N GLU A 176 9.43 -20.71 -19.59
CA GLU A 176 8.60 -19.76 -18.86
C GLU A 176 7.17 -19.75 -19.42
N SER A 177 6.19 -19.71 -18.52
CA SER A 177 4.79 -19.60 -18.92
C SER A 177 4.53 -18.24 -19.58
N PHE A 178 3.54 -18.19 -20.48
CA PHE A 178 3.19 -16.92 -21.11
C PHE A 178 2.71 -15.88 -20.08
N THR A 179 2.00 -16.33 -19.05
CA THR A 179 1.47 -15.45 -17.99
C THR A 179 2.57 -14.82 -17.15
N ASP A 180 3.60 -15.58 -16.76
CA ASP A 180 4.73 -15.04 -15.97
C ASP A 180 5.53 -14.03 -16.80
N PHE A 181 5.72 -14.31 -18.08
CA PHE A 181 6.36 -13.38 -19.03
C PHE A 181 5.56 -12.08 -19.16
N VAL A 182 4.24 -12.15 -19.38
CA VAL A 182 3.36 -10.99 -19.49
C VAL A 182 3.35 -10.19 -18.19
N GLU A 183 3.37 -10.85 -17.03
CA GLU A 183 3.44 -10.17 -15.73
C GLU A 183 4.74 -9.36 -15.59
N ARG A 184 5.90 -9.94 -15.93
CA ARG A 184 7.18 -9.21 -15.92
C ARG A 184 7.17 -8.03 -16.89
N LEU A 185 6.64 -8.23 -18.09
CA LEU A 185 6.55 -7.19 -19.11
C LEU A 185 5.62 -6.05 -18.67
N SER A 186 4.45 -6.39 -18.11
CA SER A 186 3.48 -5.42 -17.59
C SER A 186 4.07 -4.57 -16.47
N ARG A 187 4.81 -5.18 -15.53
CA ARG A 187 5.50 -4.43 -14.47
C ARG A 187 6.53 -3.44 -15.04
N ALA A 188 7.26 -3.84 -16.08
CA ALA A 188 8.26 -2.98 -16.70
C ALA A 188 7.64 -1.85 -17.54
N THR A 189 6.54 -2.10 -18.25
CA THR A 189 5.83 -1.07 -19.02
C THR A 189 5.13 -0.08 -18.10
N GLU A 190 4.50 -0.53 -17.01
CA GLU A 190 3.95 0.35 -15.97
C GLU A 190 5.03 1.25 -15.36
N ALA A 191 6.24 0.73 -15.17
CA ALA A 191 7.33 1.50 -14.60
C ALA A 191 7.91 2.56 -15.54
N GLN A 192 7.93 2.30 -16.85
CA GLN A 192 8.62 3.13 -17.84
C GLN A 192 7.66 4.04 -18.64
N ILE A 193 6.37 3.72 -18.70
CA ILE A 193 5.38 4.39 -19.54
C ILE A 193 4.23 4.92 -18.67
N LYS A 194 4.15 6.25 -18.55
CA LYS A 194 3.10 6.93 -17.75
C LYS A 194 1.74 6.99 -18.45
N ASN A 195 1.71 6.93 -19.78
CA ASN A 195 0.47 7.00 -20.56
C ASN A 195 -0.19 5.61 -20.63
N GLU A 196 -1.38 5.48 -20.06
CA GLU A 196 -2.11 4.21 -19.94
C GLU A 196 -2.50 3.60 -21.30
N MET A 197 -2.98 4.41 -22.24
CA MET A 197 -3.31 3.95 -23.60
C MET A 197 -2.07 3.43 -24.33
N ALA A 198 -0.95 4.15 -24.24
CA ALA A 198 0.31 3.74 -24.83
C ALA A 198 0.83 2.45 -24.17
N ARG A 199 0.65 2.31 -22.86
CA ARG A 199 1.07 1.13 -22.10
C ARG A 199 0.35 -0.13 -22.56
N GLU A 200 -0.96 -0.08 -22.79
CA GLU A 200 -1.74 -1.23 -23.27
C GLU A 200 -1.31 -1.67 -24.68
N HIS A 201 -1.15 -0.70 -25.59
CA HIS A 201 -0.67 -0.97 -26.95
C HIS A 201 0.74 -1.57 -26.95
N ILE A 202 1.66 -1.00 -26.17
CA ILE A 202 3.04 -1.48 -26.08
C ILE A 202 3.09 -2.87 -25.42
N LEU A 203 2.30 -3.11 -24.38
CA LEU A 203 2.21 -4.42 -23.73
C LEU A 203 1.79 -5.49 -24.72
N THR A 204 0.75 -5.24 -25.51
CA THR A 204 0.24 -6.18 -26.51
C THR A 204 1.28 -6.46 -27.60
N GLU A 205 1.88 -5.41 -28.16
CA GLU A 205 2.87 -5.52 -29.24
C GLU A 205 4.14 -6.26 -28.80
N ILE A 206 4.65 -5.92 -27.61
CA ILE A 206 5.86 -6.55 -27.07
C ILE A 206 5.57 -7.97 -26.58
N ALA A 207 4.41 -8.24 -26.00
CA ALA A 207 4.02 -9.59 -25.62
C ALA A 207 3.97 -10.52 -26.83
N PHE A 208 3.42 -10.05 -27.95
CA PHE A 208 3.43 -10.81 -29.20
C PHE A 208 4.85 -10.96 -29.75
N SER A 209 5.57 -9.85 -29.95
CA SER A 209 6.88 -9.85 -30.63
C SER A 209 8.00 -10.51 -29.84
N ASN A 210 7.91 -10.60 -28.51
CA ASN A 210 8.93 -11.21 -27.64
C ASN A 210 8.50 -12.53 -26.98
N SER A 211 7.31 -13.05 -27.31
CA SER A 211 6.92 -14.42 -26.96
C SER A 211 7.79 -15.48 -27.64
N ASN A 212 7.89 -16.65 -27.01
CA ASN A 212 8.57 -17.79 -27.59
C ASN A 212 7.76 -18.38 -28.78
N ASP A 213 8.39 -19.21 -29.60
CA ASP A 213 7.79 -19.67 -30.87
C ASP A 213 6.47 -20.44 -30.67
N LEU A 214 6.38 -21.21 -29.59
CA LEU A 214 5.17 -21.98 -29.26
C LEU A 214 4.00 -21.06 -28.90
N CYS A 215 4.23 -20.07 -28.03
CA CYS A 215 3.22 -19.10 -27.65
C CYS A 215 2.83 -18.20 -28.84
N ARG A 216 3.80 -17.77 -29.65
CA ARG A 216 3.53 -16.98 -30.85
C ARG A 216 2.65 -17.73 -31.85
N ALA A 217 2.96 -19.00 -32.11
CA ALA A 217 2.16 -19.84 -32.99
C ALA A 217 0.73 -20.03 -32.45
N ALA A 218 0.58 -20.24 -31.14
CA ALA A 218 -0.73 -20.34 -30.51
C ALA A 218 -1.55 -19.04 -30.64
N ILE A 219 -0.94 -17.88 -30.43
CA ILE A 219 -1.60 -16.57 -30.58
C ILE A 219 -2.06 -16.35 -32.02
N LEU A 220 -1.22 -16.66 -33.01
CA LEU A 220 -1.57 -16.57 -34.43
C LEU A 220 -2.69 -17.53 -34.85
N SER A 221 -2.89 -18.61 -34.09
CA SER A 221 -3.94 -19.60 -34.33
C SER A 221 -5.29 -19.20 -33.74
N LEU A 222 -5.34 -18.12 -32.94
CA LEU A 222 -6.59 -17.63 -32.37
C LEU A 222 -7.45 -16.97 -33.46
N PRO A 223 -8.74 -17.34 -33.59
CA PRO A 223 -9.63 -16.68 -34.53
C PRO A 223 -9.83 -15.22 -34.13
N ILE A 224 -9.61 -14.30 -35.08
CA ILE A 224 -9.66 -12.83 -34.90
C ILE A 224 -11.06 -12.32 -34.52
N ASN A 225 -12.08 -13.19 -34.50
CA ASN A 225 -13.43 -12.88 -34.02
C ASN A 225 -14.12 -14.19 -33.60
N PRO A 226 -14.66 -14.32 -32.37
CA PRO A 226 -15.67 -15.33 -32.12
C PRO A 226 -16.89 -15.00 -33.00
N LYS A 227 -17.41 -15.99 -33.74
CA LYS A 227 -18.71 -15.84 -34.41
C LYS A 227 -19.75 -15.44 -33.35
N PRO A 228 -20.62 -14.45 -33.62
CA PRO A 228 -21.77 -14.22 -32.76
C PRO A 228 -22.52 -15.55 -32.64
N ILE A 229 -22.64 -16.05 -31.42
CA ILE A 229 -23.50 -17.19 -31.13
C ILE A 229 -24.91 -16.61 -31.24
N PHE A 230 -25.57 -16.90 -32.37
CA PHE A 230 -27.00 -16.63 -32.56
C PHE A 230 -27.82 -17.59 -31.69
#